data_AF-A0A2G5F708-F1
#
_entry.id   AF-A0A2G5F708-F1
#
_cell.length_a   1.000
_cell.length_b   1.000
_cell.length_c   1.000
_cell.angle_alpha   90.00
_cell.angle_beta   90.00
_cell.angle_gamma   90.00
#
_symmetry.space_group_name_H-M   'P 1'
#
loop_
_entity.id
_entity.type
_entity.pdbx_description
1 polymer ?
#
loop_
_entity_poly.entity_id
_entity_poly.type
_entity_poly.pdbx_seq_one_letter_code
_entity_poly.pdbx_strand_id
1 'polypeptide(L)'
;MADGRIRALVEAIHATPTQAVLYLSGGASQALGYLMSIPGASNTVLEAIVPYSRTSMIQLLSKIPTQFVSKQTAEDMALLAYNRALKLSKPGLSVVGVGFTGSLASTRPKQGDHRFYFSTRTSDRLWVSSVTLSKGLRTREQEDKVSSHFLLKAIADACKVSATFHPDVNETEVPDECEKLFDEDEELQQLLNGEICMKVYPFSGHAPNSERKIILSGSFNPLHDGHLKLLEVATRISEGVPCFEISAINADKPPLTVPQIKERVEQFERADRNYL
;
A
#
# COMPACT_ATOMS: atom_id res chain seq x y z
N MET A 1 -2.12 -25.92 15.43
CA MET A 1 -1.74 -26.11 14.01
C MET A 1 -2.00 -24.87 13.16
N ALA A 2 -3.20 -24.26 13.18
CA ALA A 2 -3.49 -23.02 12.44
C ALA A 2 -2.59 -21.83 12.83
N ASP A 3 -2.32 -21.66 14.14
CA ASP A 3 -1.51 -20.55 14.67
C ASP A 3 -0.04 -20.59 14.19
N GLY A 4 0.52 -21.79 14.00
CA GLY A 4 1.87 -21.96 13.45
C GLY A 4 1.96 -21.61 11.96
N ARG A 5 0.89 -21.83 11.18
CA ARG A 5 0.85 -21.42 9.76
C ARG A 5 0.71 -19.91 9.62
N ILE A 6 -0.12 -19.28 10.45
CA ILE A 6 -0.23 -17.82 10.50
C ILE A 6 1.11 -17.20 10.87
N ARG A 7 1.80 -17.76 11.87
CA ARG A 7 3.12 -17.30 12.24
C ARG A 7 4.11 -17.37 11.07
N ALA A 8 4.20 -18.51 10.40
CA ALA A 8 5.08 -18.67 9.24
C ALA A 8 4.75 -17.70 8.10
N LEU A 9 3.46 -17.45 7.85
CA LEU A 9 3.00 -16.48 6.84
C LEU A 9 3.48 -15.06 7.18
N VAL A 10 3.30 -14.64 8.43
CA VAL A 10 3.70 -13.30 8.89
C VAL A 10 5.23 -13.15 8.92
N GLU A 11 5.96 -14.18 9.36
CA GLU A 11 7.43 -14.19 9.26
C GLU A 11 7.89 -14.04 7.81
N ALA A 12 7.21 -14.69 6.86
CA ALA A 12 7.51 -14.55 5.43
C ALA A 12 7.16 -13.14 4.90
N ILE A 13 6.07 -12.52 5.34
CA ILE A 13 5.75 -11.11 5.02
C ILE A 13 6.88 -10.20 5.51
N HIS A 14 7.33 -10.36 6.76
CA HIS A 14 8.39 -9.56 7.36
C HIS A 14 9.77 -9.76 6.77
N ALA A 15 9.99 -10.88 6.08
CA ALA A 15 11.22 -11.15 5.35
C ALA A 15 11.27 -10.43 3.97
N THR A 16 10.15 -9.91 3.48
CA THR A 16 10.12 -9.16 2.21
C THR A 16 10.59 -7.71 2.39
N PRO A 17 11.12 -7.06 1.34
CA PRO A 17 11.46 -5.63 1.38
C PRO A 17 10.22 -4.71 1.23
N THR A 18 9.03 -5.21 1.54
CA THR A 18 7.76 -4.51 1.33
C THR A 18 7.29 -3.85 2.63
N GLN A 19 6.98 -2.57 2.55
CA GLN A 19 6.42 -1.81 3.67
C GLN A 19 4.93 -1.53 3.45
N ALA A 20 4.15 -1.48 4.52
CA ALA A 20 2.70 -1.42 4.45
C ALA A 20 2.11 -0.39 5.42
N VAL A 21 1.06 0.29 4.96
CA VAL A 21 0.15 1.07 5.79
C VAL A 21 -1.22 0.40 5.78
N LEU A 22 -1.84 0.25 6.95
CA LEU A 22 -3.09 -0.49 7.11
C LEU A 22 -4.21 0.38 7.67
N TYR A 23 -5.30 0.51 6.93
CA TYR A 23 -6.53 1.16 7.38
C TYR A 23 -7.63 0.11 7.57
N LEU A 24 -8.08 -0.10 8.81
CA LEU A 24 -8.99 -1.19 9.17
C LEU A 24 -10.24 -0.66 9.89
N SER A 25 -11.44 -1.06 9.47
CA SER A 25 -12.67 -0.71 10.17
C SER A 25 -13.68 -1.86 10.18
N GLY A 26 -14.35 -2.07 11.31
CA GLY A 26 -15.45 -3.05 11.41
C GLY A 26 -15.06 -4.54 11.41
N GLY A 27 -13.77 -4.89 11.37
CA GLY A 27 -13.26 -6.26 11.42
C GLY A 27 -11.74 -6.35 11.22
N ALA A 28 -11.23 -7.58 11.03
CA ALA A 28 -9.82 -7.90 10.82
C ALA A 28 -8.83 -7.37 11.87
N SER A 29 -9.29 -7.13 13.11
CA SER A 29 -8.46 -6.55 14.16
C SER A 29 -7.33 -7.49 14.62
N GLN A 30 -7.57 -8.81 14.60
CA GLN A 30 -6.54 -9.80 14.94
C GLN A 30 -5.38 -9.81 13.94
N ALA A 31 -5.58 -9.43 12.67
CA ALA A 31 -4.50 -9.33 11.69
C ALA A 31 -3.41 -8.34 12.15
N LEU A 32 -3.82 -7.21 12.73
CA LEU A 32 -2.89 -6.24 13.30
C LEU A 32 -2.12 -6.84 14.48
N GLY A 33 -2.82 -7.58 15.35
CA GLY A 33 -2.18 -8.31 16.45
C GLY A 33 -1.14 -9.32 15.97
N TYR A 34 -1.44 -10.10 14.92
CA TYR A 34 -0.50 -11.04 14.34
C TYR A 34 0.72 -10.34 13.73
N LEU A 35 0.52 -9.31 12.92
CA LEU A 35 1.62 -8.53 12.31
C LEU A 35 2.52 -7.85 13.33
N MET A 36 1.98 -7.41 14.47
CA MET A 36 2.76 -6.66 15.47
C MET A 36 3.40 -7.56 16.54
N SER A 37 2.87 -8.75 16.79
CA SER A 37 3.39 -9.67 17.82
C SER A 37 4.54 -10.54 17.34
N ILE A 38 4.73 -10.66 16.03
CA ILE A 38 5.78 -11.48 15.42
C ILE A 38 7.01 -10.61 15.13
N PRO A 39 8.24 -11.05 15.49
CA PRO A 39 9.46 -10.29 15.23
C PRO A 39 9.62 -9.93 13.74
N GLY A 40 10.10 -8.72 13.46
CA GLY A 40 10.24 -8.19 12.10
C GLY A 40 9.13 -7.20 11.70
N ALA A 41 8.13 -6.97 12.56
CA ALA A 41 7.04 -6.04 12.33
C ALA A 41 7.48 -4.64 11.83
N SER A 42 8.58 -4.08 12.37
CA SER A 42 9.11 -2.77 11.99
C SER A 42 9.65 -2.70 10.55
N ASN A 43 9.94 -3.85 9.92
CA ASN A 43 10.35 -3.89 8.52
C ASN A 43 9.16 -3.70 7.59
N THR A 44 7.98 -4.17 8.00
CA THR A 44 6.76 -4.14 7.19
C THR A 44 5.84 -3.01 7.60
N VAL A 45 5.39 -2.95 8.85
CA VAL A 45 4.28 -2.06 9.26
C VAL A 45 4.79 -0.65 9.50
N LEU A 46 4.43 0.29 8.62
CA LEU A 46 4.74 1.72 8.76
C LEU A 46 3.73 2.44 9.64
N GLU A 47 2.44 2.18 9.43
CA GLU A 47 1.35 2.84 10.13
C GLU A 47 0.10 1.96 10.09
N ALA A 48 -0.67 1.97 11.18
CA ALA A 48 -2.00 1.37 11.21
C ALA A 48 -3.01 2.37 11.78
N ILE A 49 -4.12 2.60 11.08
CA ILE A 49 -5.22 3.47 11.51
C ILE A 49 -6.51 2.66 11.57
N VAL A 50 -7.27 2.84 12.65
CA VAL A 50 -8.58 2.20 12.83
C VAL A 50 -9.68 3.27 12.82
N PRO A 51 -10.15 3.72 11.63
CA PRO A 51 -11.19 4.75 11.52
C PRO A 51 -12.58 4.16 11.83
N TYR A 52 -12.83 3.85 13.10
CA TYR A 52 -13.99 3.05 13.51
C TYR A 52 -15.31 3.84 13.52
N SER A 53 -15.29 5.10 13.95
CA SER A 53 -16.49 5.94 13.93
C SER A 53 -16.78 6.47 12.52
N ARG A 54 -18.05 6.72 12.21
CA ARG A 54 -18.43 7.33 10.93
C ARG A 54 -17.69 8.64 10.67
N THR A 55 -17.58 9.49 11.68
CA THR A 55 -16.85 10.76 11.60
C THR A 55 -15.37 10.55 11.28
N SER A 56 -14.71 9.59 11.94
CA SER A 56 -13.31 9.28 11.67
C SER A 56 -13.10 8.75 10.24
N MET A 57 -14.00 7.88 9.75
CA MET A 57 -13.96 7.42 8.35
C MET A 57 -14.17 8.57 7.37
N ILE A 58 -15.13 9.47 7.61
CA ILE A 58 -15.38 10.64 6.73
C ILE A 58 -14.16 11.55 6.69
N GLN A 59 -13.52 11.80 7.84
CA GLN A 59 -12.30 12.61 7.93
C GLN A 59 -11.14 11.96 7.16
N LEU A 60 -10.96 10.64 7.31
CA LEU A 60 -9.94 9.90 6.57
C LEU A 60 -10.18 9.98 5.05
N LEU A 61 -11.41 9.67 4.60
CA LEU A 61 -11.77 9.63 3.18
C LEU A 61 -11.90 11.03 2.55
N SER A 62 -11.99 12.08 3.36
CA SER A 62 -12.31 13.45 2.94
C SER A 62 -13.63 13.57 2.15
N LYS A 63 -14.52 12.58 2.28
CA LYS A 63 -15.84 12.51 1.65
C LYS A 63 -16.76 11.62 2.46
N ILE A 64 -18.08 11.78 2.25
CA ILE A 64 -19.07 10.86 2.82
C ILE A 64 -19.26 9.70 1.84
N PRO A 65 -18.85 8.46 2.18
CA PRO A 65 -19.09 7.32 1.31
C PRO A 65 -20.59 7.01 1.24
N THR A 66 -21.06 6.55 0.08
CA THR A 66 -22.45 6.08 -0.10
C THR A 66 -22.77 4.93 0.86
N GLN A 67 -21.79 4.04 1.07
CA GLN A 67 -21.84 2.94 2.03
C GLN A 67 -20.49 2.78 2.72
N PHE A 68 -20.48 2.82 4.06
CA PHE A 68 -19.26 2.62 4.87
C PHE A 68 -18.67 1.22 4.74
N VAL A 69 -19.48 0.21 4.39
CA VAL A 69 -19.06 -1.17 4.14
C VAL A 69 -19.38 -1.51 2.70
N SER A 70 -18.41 -1.29 1.81
CA SER A 70 -18.55 -1.54 0.38
C SER A 70 -17.18 -1.76 -0.26
N LYS A 71 -17.19 -2.29 -1.49
CA LYS A 71 -15.99 -2.44 -2.34
C LYS A 71 -15.27 -1.10 -2.52
N GLN A 72 -16.01 -0.06 -2.93
CA GLN A 72 -15.46 1.28 -3.16
C GLN A 72 -14.80 1.87 -1.91
N THR A 73 -15.40 1.70 -0.74
CA THR A 73 -14.82 2.21 0.50
C THR A 73 -13.51 1.49 0.85
N ALA A 74 -13.40 0.17 0.62
CA ALA A 74 -12.15 -0.55 0.82
C ALA A 74 -11.06 -0.08 -0.17
N GLU A 75 -11.41 0.16 -1.43
CA GLU A 75 -10.50 0.70 -2.45
C GLU A 75 -10.00 2.11 -2.09
N ASP A 76 -10.90 3.01 -1.71
CA ASP A 76 -10.56 4.37 -1.30
C ASP A 76 -9.60 4.35 -0.08
N MET A 77 -9.87 3.48 0.89
CA MET A 77 -8.98 3.27 2.04
C MET A 77 -7.60 2.75 1.63
N ALA A 78 -7.54 1.77 0.73
CA ALA A 78 -6.28 1.20 0.25
C ALA A 78 -5.46 2.22 -0.54
N LEU A 79 -6.09 3.06 -1.37
CA LEU A 79 -5.42 4.12 -2.12
C LEU A 79 -4.82 5.18 -1.18
N LEU A 80 -5.57 5.62 -0.17
CA LEU A 80 -5.07 6.57 0.83
C LEU A 80 -3.93 5.97 1.64
N ALA A 81 -4.06 4.70 2.05
CA ALA A 81 -2.99 3.97 2.73
C ALA A 81 -1.73 3.85 1.85
N TYR A 82 -1.89 3.60 0.54
CA TYR A 82 -0.79 3.51 -0.40
C TYR A 82 -0.05 4.85 -0.53
N ASN A 83 -0.79 5.95 -0.68
CA ASN A 83 -0.22 7.30 -0.67
C ASN A 83 0.49 7.65 0.63
N ARG A 84 -0.03 7.19 1.76
CA ARG A 84 0.62 7.35 3.06
C ARG A 84 1.90 6.52 3.13
N ALA A 85 1.88 5.29 2.62
CA ALA A 85 3.04 4.41 2.57
C ALA A 85 4.17 5.02 1.73
N LEU A 86 3.87 5.56 0.54
CA LEU A 86 4.86 6.25 -0.31
C LEU A 86 5.57 7.41 0.42
N LYS A 87 4.86 8.12 1.31
CA LYS A 87 5.41 9.24 2.08
C LYS A 87 6.28 8.79 3.25
N LEU A 88 5.92 7.66 3.88
CA LEU A 88 6.60 7.14 5.08
C LEU A 88 7.73 6.16 4.75
N SER A 89 7.73 5.58 3.55
CA SER A 89 8.64 4.49 3.20
C SER A 89 10.08 4.95 3.05
N LYS A 90 10.96 3.98 3.33
CA LYS A 90 12.39 4.13 3.06
C LYS A 90 12.60 4.17 1.54
N PRO A 91 13.62 4.91 1.07
CA PRO A 91 13.90 5.00 -0.36
C PRO A 91 14.18 3.62 -0.97
N GLY A 92 13.61 3.34 -2.14
CA GLY A 92 13.87 2.11 -2.89
C GLY A 92 13.12 0.86 -2.41
N LEU A 93 12.31 0.96 -1.35
CA LEU A 93 11.49 -0.15 -0.89
C LEU A 93 10.11 -0.16 -1.56
N SER A 94 9.58 -1.37 -1.79
CA SER A 94 8.21 -1.56 -2.29
C SER A 94 7.20 -1.19 -1.20
N VAL A 95 6.06 -0.65 -1.59
CA VAL A 95 5.01 -0.24 -0.64
C VAL A 95 3.64 -0.79 -1.01
N VAL A 96 2.84 -1.09 0.01
CA VAL A 96 1.46 -1.57 -0.10
C VAL A 96 0.55 -0.71 0.77
N GLY A 97 -0.54 -0.23 0.19
CA GLY A 97 -1.68 0.30 0.94
C GLY A 97 -2.72 -0.77 1.17
N VAL A 98 -3.22 -0.88 2.40
CA VAL A 98 -4.23 -1.89 2.77
C VAL A 98 -5.47 -1.18 3.30
N GLY A 99 -6.63 -1.51 2.74
CA GLY A 99 -7.94 -1.04 3.18
C GLY A 99 -8.84 -2.21 3.56
N PHE A 100 -9.49 -2.13 4.73
CA PHE A 100 -10.47 -3.13 5.17
C PHE A 100 -11.70 -2.43 5.74
N THR A 101 -12.88 -2.85 5.30
CA THR A 101 -14.16 -2.47 5.93
C THR A 101 -15.10 -3.66 6.06
N GLY A 102 -15.65 -3.86 7.25
CA GLY A 102 -16.48 -5.02 7.57
C GLY A 102 -17.75 -4.70 8.33
N SER A 103 -18.78 -5.50 8.08
CA SER A 103 -19.97 -5.60 8.91
C SER A 103 -20.06 -7.01 9.47
N LEU A 104 -19.37 -7.25 10.58
CA LEU A 104 -19.37 -8.53 11.29
C LEU A 104 -20.50 -8.60 12.35
N ALA A 105 -20.62 -9.73 13.04
CA ALA A 105 -21.60 -9.97 14.08
C ALA A 105 -21.62 -8.87 15.16
N SER A 106 -22.79 -8.59 15.72
CA SER A 106 -22.95 -7.60 16.79
C SER A 106 -23.92 -8.11 17.84
N THR A 107 -23.93 -7.46 19.01
CA THR A 107 -24.86 -7.77 20.11
C THR A 107 -26.33 -7.72 19.67
N ARG A 108 -26.66 -6.80 18.75
CA ARG A 108 -27.94 -6.77 18.05
C ARG A 108 -27.82 -7.54 16.73
N PRO A 109 -28.72 -8.49 16.42
CA PRO A 109 -28.75 -9.16 15.12
C PRO A 109 -28.88 -8.15 13.98
N LYS A 110 -28.05 -8.31 12.94
CA LYS A 110 -28.11 -7.45 11.76
C LYS A 110 -29.09 -8.01 10.73
N GLN A 111 -29.89 -7.12 10.15
CA GLN A 111 -30.77 -7.47 9.03
C GLN A 111 -29.96 -7.82 7.78
N GLY A 112 -28.94 -7.02 7.43
CA GLY A 112 -28.01 -7.29 6.32
C GLY A 112 -26.99 -8.39 6.64
N ASP A 113 -26.31 -8.90 5.60
CA ASP A 113 -25.34 -9.99 5.75
C ASP A 113 -24.13 -9.63 6.58
N HIS A 114 -23.52 -10.65 7.18
CA HIS A 114 -22.17 -10.50 7.72
C HIS A 114 -21.23 -10.53 6.53
N ARG A 115 -20.62 -9.40 6.21
CA ARG A 115 -19.77 -9.28 5.02
C ARG A 115 -18.63 -8.34 5.27
N PHE A 116 -17.54 -8.55 4.56
CA PHE A 116 -16.42 -7.63 4.59
C PHE A 116 -15.79 -7.49 3.21
N TYR A 117 -15.12 -6.35 3.05
CA TYR A 117 -14.39 -5.97 1.85
C TYR A 117 -12.97 -5.64 2.28
N PHE A 118 -11.99 -6.09 1.51
CA PHE A 118 -10.62 -5.67 1.68
C PHE A 118 -9.97 -5.41 0.33
N SER A 119 -9.00 -4.52 0.34
CA SER A 119 -8.27 -4.09 -0.83
C SER A 119 -6.79 -3.94 -0.50
N THR A 120 -5.95 -4.33 -1.44
CA THR A 120 -4.52 -4.03 -1.44
C THR A 120 -4.20 -3.19 -2.67
N ARG A 121 -3.33 -2.19 -2.49
CA ARG A 121 -2.89 -1.28 -3.53
C ARG A 121 -1.37 -1.20 -3.56
N THR A 122 -0.78 -1.50 -4.72
CA THR A 122 0.62 -1.22 -5.09
C THR A 122 0.64 -0.17 -6.21
N SER A 123 1.82 0.11 -6.80
CA SER A 123 1.89 0.99 -7.96
C SER A 123 1.06 0.41 -9.12
N ASP A 124 1.32 -0.86 -9.42
CA ASP A 124 0.92 -1.60 -10.62
C ASP A 124 -0.33 -2.46 -10.43
N ARG A 125 -0.86 -2.55 -9.21
CA ARG A 125 -1.97 -3.46 -8.91
C ARG A 125 -2.93 -2.88 -7.88
N LEU A 126 -4.22 -3.00 -8.18
CA LEU A 126 -5.31 -2.89 -7.24
C LEU A 126 -6.02 -4.24 -7.20
N TRP A 127 -6.04 -4.87 -6.04
CA TRP A 127 -6.79 -6.10 -5.85
C TRP A 127 -7.75 -5.95 -4.69
N VAL A 128 -8.99 -6.37 -4.94
CA VAL A 128 -10.12 -6.16 -4.05
C VAL A 128 -10.89 -7.45 -3.94
N SER A 129 -11.30 -7.79 -2.73
CA SER A 129 -12.07 -8.99 -2.46
C SER A 129 -13.21 -8.70 -1.52
N SER A 130 -14.30 -9.43 -1.70
CA SER A 130 -15.44 -9.41 -0.81
C SER A 130 -15.82 -10.82 -0.37
N VAL A 131 -16.18 -10.96 0.90
CA VAL A 131 -16.59 -12.24 1.46
C VAL A 131 -17.88 -12.03 2.24
N THR A 132 -18.87 -12.87 1.97
CA THR A 132 -20.09 -12.97 2.77
C THR A 132 -19.99 -14.17 3.69
N LEU A 133 -20.05 -13.91 5.00
CA LEU A 133 -20.02 -14.93 6.05
C LEU A 133 -21.42 -15.47 6.33
N SER A 134 -21.47 -16.76 6.67
CA SER A 134 -22.70 -17.44 7.06
C SER A 134 -23.14 -16.99 8.45
N LYS A 135 -24.31 -16.36 8.54
CA LYS A 135 -24.84 -15.86 9.82
C LYS A 135 -25.07 -16.98 10.83
N GLY A 136 -24.72 -16.70 12.09
CA GLY A 136 -24.98 -17.60 13.21
C GLY A 136 -24.02 -18.77 13.36
N LEU A 137 -23.08 -18.98 12.42
CA LEU A 137 -22.08 -20.04 12.53
C LEU A 137 -20.91 -19.67 13.45
N ARG A 138 -20.63 -18.37 13.62
CA ARG A 138 -19.44 -17.87 14.33
C ARG A 138 -19.81 -16.75 15.30
N THR A 139 -19.04 -16.66 16.38
CA THR A 139 -19.04 -15.49 17.27
C THR A 139 -18.39 -14.29 16.57
N ARG A 140 -18.59 -13.09 17.09
CA ARG A 140 -17.93 -11.87 16.58
C ARG A 140 -16.39 -11.99 16.58
N GLU A 141 -15.82 -12.63 17.60
CA GLU A 141 -14.38 -12.87 17.66
C GLU A 141 -13.92 -13.85 16.57
N GLN A 142 -14.69 -14.91 16.32
CA GLN A 142 -14.39 -15.90 15.28
C GLN A 142 -14.53 -15.31 13.87
N GLU A 143 -15.51 -14.45 13.62
CA GLU A 143 -15.61 -13.71 12.36
C GLU A 143 -14.46 -12.72 12.17
N ASP A 144 -14.00 -12.09 13.25
CA ASP A 144 -12.81 -11.23 13.21
C ASP A 144 -11.56 -12.02 12.86
N LYS A 145 -11.43 -13.23 13.41
CA LYS A 145 -10.33 -14.14 13.11
C LYS A 145 -10.32 -14.56 11.64
N VAL A 146 -11.47 -14.98 11.11
CA VAL A 146 -11.58 -15.37 9.69
C VAL A 146 -11.26 -14.20 8.77
N SER A 147 -11.86 -13.03 9.01
CA SER A 147 -11.55 -11.82 8.21
C SER A 147 -10.08 -11.39 8.33
N SER A 148 -9.46 -11.58 9.49
CA SER A 148 -8.02 -11.35 9.69
C SER A 148 -7.15 -12.29 8.87
N HIS A 149 -7.51 -13.56 8.78
CA HIS A 149 -6.78 -14.54 7.97
C HIS A 149 -6.85 -14.20 6.47
N PHE A 150 -8.02 -13.78 5.98
CA PHE A 150 -8.17 -13.29 4.61
C PHE A 150 -7.28 -12.07 4.36
N LEU A 151 -7.28 -11.10 5.27
CA LEU A 151 -6.46 -9.91 5.14
C LEU A 151 -4.95 -10.24 5.16
N LEU A 152 -4.51 -11.15 6.02
CA LEU A 152 -3.11 -11.58 6.06
C LEU A 152 -2.68 -12.29 4.78
N LYS A 153 -3.54 -13.17 4.24
CA LYS A 153 -3.32 -13.77 2.92
C LYS A 153 -3.17 -12.67 1.87
N ALA A 154 -4.05 -11.68 1.92
CA ALA A 154 -4.06 -10.61 0.96
C ALA A 154 -2.78 -9.77 0.96
N ILE A 155 -2.29 -9.45 2.15
CA ILE A 155 -1.02 -8.76 2.33
C ILE A 155 0.14 -9.64 1.84
N ALA A 156 0.13 -10.94 2.14
CA ALA A 156 1.15 -11.87 1.65
C ALA A 156 1.21 -11.92 0.11
N ASP A 157 0.05 -11.97 -0.54
CA ASP A 157 -0.04 -11.98 -2.01
C ASP A 157 0.46 -10.64 -2.60
N ALA A 158 0.16 -9.50 -1.97
CA ALA A 158 0.71 -8.19 -2.36
C ALA A 158 2.22 -8.08 -2.13
N CYS A 159 2.75 -8.75 -1.10
CA CYS A 159 4.18 -8.89 -0.82
C CYS A 159 4.88 -9.95 -1.71
N LYS A 160 4.16 -10.59 -2.64
CA LYS A 160 4.67 -11.67 -3.51
C LYS A 160 5.20 -12.89 -2.73
N VAL A 161 4.65 -13.14 -1.56
CA VAL A 161 5.01 -14.30 -0.73
C VAL A 161 4.34 -15.55 -1.30
N SER A 162 5.15 -16.50 -1.76
CA SER A 162 4.69 -17.81 -2.24
C SER A 162 4.34 -18.73 -1.06
N ALA A 163 3.26 -18.44 -0.34
CA ALA A 163 2.76 -19.28 0.73
C ALA A 163 1.41 -19.89 0.35
N THR A 164 1.32 -21.23 0.40
CA THR A 164 0.05 -21.96 0.36
C THR A 164 -0.66 -21.80 1.70
N PHE A 165 -1.15 -20.59 1.98
CA PHE A 165 -2.04 -20.33 3.08
C PHE A 165 -3.47 -20.23 2.55
N HIS A 166 -4.33 -21.10 3.06
CA HIS A 166 -5.77 -21.08 2.86
C HIS A 166 -6.42 -20.74 4.21
N PRO A 167 -7.17 -19.62 4.30
CA PRO A 167 -7.97 -19.36 5.48
C PRO A 167 -8.93 -20.53 5.72
N ASP A 168 -9.18 -20.88 6.99
CA ASP A 168 -10.17 -21.91 7.34
C ASP A 168 -11.57 -21.37 7.03
N VAL A 169 -12.06 -21.60 5.81
CA VAL A 169 -13.40 -21.19 5.33
C VAL A 169 -14.28 -22.39 5.04
N ASN A 170 -15.60 -22.19 5.15
CA ASN A 170 -16.57 -23.14 4.62
C ASN A 170 -16.64 -23.03 3.09
N GLU A 171 -16.99 -24.12 2.41
CA GLU A 171 -17.09 -24.18 0.93
C GLU A 171 -18.06 -23.13 0.33
N THR A 172 -18.97 -22.57 1.12
CA THR A 172 -19.95 -21.55 0.71
C THR A 172 -19.45 -20.11 0.86
N GLU A 173 -18.35 -19.89 1.57
CA GLU A 173 -17.79 -18.56 1.86
C GLU A 173 -16.66 -18.25 0.88
N VAL A 174 -16.99 -18.30 -0.41
CA VAL A 174 -16.04 -18.06 -1.51
C VAL A 174 -15.83 -16.55 -1.69
N PRO A 175 -14.59 -16.07 -1.71
CA PRO A 175 -14.31 -14.68 -2.02
C PRO A 175 -14.71 -14.32 -3.45
N ASP A 176 -15.41 -13.20 -3.62
CA ASP A 176 -15.57 -12.55 -4.92
C ASP A 176 -14.41 -11.56 -5.09
N GLU A 177 -13.55 -11.83 -6.07
CA GLU A 177 -12.27 -11.15 -6.26
C GLU A 177 -12.25 -10.37 -7.57
N CYS A 178 -11.70 -9.17 -7.50
CA CYS A 178 -11.52 -8.30 -8.65
C CYS A 178 -10.10 -7.75 -8.63
N GLU A 179 -9.40 -7.92 -9.74
CA GLU A 179 -8.05 -7.43 -9.93
C GLU A 179 -8.02 -6.43 -11.07
N LYS A 180 -7.30 -5.34 -10.85
CA LYS A 180 -6.92 -4.38 -11.88
C LYS A 180 -5.40 -4.21 -11.84
N LEU A 181 -4.77 -4.44 -12.99
CA LEU A 181 -3.38 -4.13 -13.23
C LEU A 181 -3.28 -2.74 -13.86
N PHE A 182 -2.18 -2.05 -13.60
CA PHE A 182 -1.86 -0.76 -14.19
C PHE A 182 -0.53 -0.88 -14.92
N ASP A 183 -0.50 -0.45 -16.18
CA ASP A 183 0.77 -0.25 -16.86
C ASP A 183 1.43 1.08 -16.44
N GLU A 184 2.64 1.32 -16.94
CA GLU A 184 3.42 2.50 -16.60
C GLU A 184 2.70 3.82 -16.94
N ASP A 185 1.99 3.84 -18.07
CA ASP A 185 1.29 5.02 -18.57
C ASP A 185 0.05 5.29 -17.70
N GLU A 186 -0.69 4.25 -17.31
CA GLU A 186 -1.81 4.34 -16.38
C GLU A 186 -1.38 4.78 -14.97
N GLU A 187 -0.22 4.32 -14.48
CA GLU A 187 0.36 4.78 -13.22
C GLU A 187 0.70 6.28 -13.27
N LEU A 188 1.33 6.72 -14.36
CA LEU A 188 1.67 8.13 -14.57
C LEU A 188 0.41 8.99 -14.75
N GLN A 189 -0.63 8.47 -15.38
CA GLN A 189 -1.89 9.18 -15.51
C GLN A 189 -2.59 9.34 -14.15
N GLN A 190 -2.55 8.34 -13.28
CA GLN A 190 -3.04 8.44 -11.90
C GLN A 190 -2.28 9.49 -11.09
N LEU A 191 -0.97 9.64 -11.30
CA LEU A 191 -0.17 10.71 -10.70
C LEU A 191 -0.64 12.09 -11.17
N LEU A 192 -0.84 12.26 -12.49
CA LEU A 192 -1.31 13.51 -13.08
C LEU A 192 -2.74 13.88 -12.66
N ASN A 193 -3.59 12.88 -12.41
CA ASN A 193 -4.94 13.07 -11.88
C ASN A 193 -4.96 13.37 -10.37
N GLY A 194 -3.82 13.24 -9.67
CA GLY A 194 -3.71 13.43 -8.23
C GLY A 194 -4.24 12.24 -7.40
N GLU A 195 -4.46 11.08 -8.00
CA GLU A 195 -4.90 9.86 -7.31
C GLU A 195 -3.75 9.26 -6.50
N ILE A 196 -2.56 9.19 -7.09
CA ILE A 196 -1.32 8.86 -6.37
C ILE A 196 -0.44 10.10 -6.23
N CYS A 197 0.29 10.19 -5.13
CA CYS A 197 1.06 11.39 -4.78
C CYS A 197 2.48 11.46 -5.34
N MET A 198 3.05 10.31 -5.71
CA MET A 198 4.37 10.21 -6.35
C MET A 198 4.53 8.86 -7.04
N LYS A 199 5.43 8.79 -8.02
CA LYS A 199 5.96 7.56 -8.59
C LYS A 199 7.47 7.55 -8.37
N VAL A 200 8.00 6.44 -7.85
CA VAL A 200 9.42 6.27 -7.53
C VAL A 200 10.03 5.33 -8.57
N TYR A 201 11.16 5.73 -9.15
CA TYR A 201 11.89 4.91 -10.11
C TYR A 201 13.21 4.45 -9.49
N PRO A 202 13.33 3.19 -9.07
CA PRO A 202 14.58 2.71 -8.49
C PRO A 202 15.60 2.41 -9.59
N PHE A 203 16.56 3.32 -9.81
CA PHE A 203 17.67 3.08 -10.75
C PHE A 203 18.86 2.37 -10.10
N SER A 204 18.91 2.34 -8.76
CA SER A 204 19.90 1.61 -7.97
C SER A 204 19.32 0.35 -7.33
N GLY A 205 19.99 -0.80 -7.54
CA GLY A 205 19.62 -2.06 -6.89
C GLY A 205 20.10 -2.19 -5.43
N HIS A 206 20.80 -1.18 -4.89
CA HIS A 206 21.31 -1.22 -3.52
C HIS A 206 20.32 -0.59 -2.54
N ALA A 207 19.89 -1.39 -1.56
CA ALA A 207 19.15 -0.89 -0.42
C ALA A 207 20.00 0.18 0.28
N PRO A 208 19.48 1.41 0.46
CA PRO A 208 20.25 2.46 1.06
C PRO A 208 20.56 2.17 2.53
N ASN A 209 21.78 2.47 2.95
CA ASN A 209 22.19 2.38 4.36
C ASN A 209 21.62 3.52 5.24
N SER A 210 20.92 4.49 4.65
CA SER A 210 20.35 5.65 5.34
C SER A 210 18.87 5.81 5.01
N GLU A 211 18.09 6.24 6.01
CA GLU A 211 16.67 6.59 5.85
C GLU A 211 16.47 8.02 5.34
N ARG A 212 17.52 8.85 5.37
CA ARG A 212 17.45 10.26 4.96
C ARG A 212 17.54 10.36 3.43
N LYS A 213 16.59 11.07 2.81
CA LYS A 213 16.60 11.43 1.38
C LYS A 213 17.33 12.76 1.18
N ILE A 214 18.20 12.85 0.17
CA ILE A 214 18.79 14.09 -0.32
C ILE A 214 18.17 14.35 -1.68
N ILE A 215 17.22 15.27 -1.73
CA ILE A 215 16.42 15.52 -2.93
C ILE A 215 17.00 16.71 -3.68
N LEU A 216 17.38 16.50 -4.94
CA LEU A 216 17.63 17.58 -5.88
C LEU A 216 16.44 17.69 -6.83
N SER A 217 15.66 18.75 -6.67
CA SER A 217 14.51 19.04 -7.51
C SER A 217 14.93 19.78 -8.78
N GLY A 218 14.37 19.41 -9.93
CA GLY A 218 14.70 20.07 -11.19
C GLY A 218 13.81 19.63 -12.35
N SER A 219 13.78 20.45 -13.40
CA SER A 219 13.09 20.07 -14.64
C SER A 219 13.87 19.04 -15.46
N PHE A 220 15.19 18.97 -15.24
CA PHE A 220 16.16 18.11 -15.92
C PHE A 220 15.93 18.03 -17.43
N ASN A 221 15.75 19.17 -18.09
CA ASN A 221 15.50 19.25 -19.53
C ASN A 221 16.61 20.05 -20.24
N PRO A 222 17.78 19.46 -20.53
CA PRO A 222 18.20 18.09 -20.22
C PRO A 222 18.96 17.95 -18.88
N LEU A 223 19.15 16.71 -18.43
CA LEU A 223 20.13 16.36 -17.39
C LEU A 223 21.55 16.68 -17.89
N HIS A 224 22.41 17.20 -17.00
CA HIS A 224 23.78 17.59 -17.34
C HIS A 224 24.71 17.53 -16.12
N ASP A 225 26.02 17.61 -16.33
CA ASP A 225 27.06 17.46 -15.30
C ASP A 225 26.88 18.34 -14.07
N GLY A 226 26.39 19.58 -14.24
CA GLY A 226 26.10 20.47 -13.12
C GLY A 226 25.12 19.88 -12.10
N HIS A 227 24.05 19.22 -12.55
CA HIS A 227 23.09 18.56 -11.66
C HIS A 227 23.72 17.39 -10.91
N LEU A 228 24.51 16.57 -11.62
CA LEU A 228 25.18 15.41 -11.05
C LEU A 228 26.19 15.82 -9.98
N LYS A 229 27.03 16.82 -10.28
CA LYS A 229 28.03 17.35 -9.33
C LYS A 229 27.37 17.98 -8.11
N LEU A 230 26.25 18.68 -8.30
CA LEU A 230 25.52 19.29 -7.19
C LEU A 230 24.98 18.22 -6.22
N LEU A 231 24.35 17.17 -6.75
CA LEU A 231 23.86 16.07 -5.92
C LEU A 231 25.01 15.33 -5.24
N GLU A 232 26.11 15.07 -5.96
CA GLU A 232 27.30 14.43 -5.41
C GLU A 232 27.94 15.23 -4.26
N VAL A 233 28.03 16.56 -4.41
CA VAL A 233 28.51 17.45 -3.33
C VAL A 233 27.55 17.43 -2.15
N ALA A 234 26.24 17.46 -2.39
CA ALA A 234 25.24 17.39 -1.33
C ALA A 234 25.33 16.07 -0.54
N THR A 235 25.52 14.93 -1.23
CA THR A 235 25.72 13.61 -0.61
C THR A 235 27.03 13.50 0.15
N ARG A 236 28.07 14.26 -0.22
CA ARG A 236 29.32 14.33 0.56
C ARG A 236 29.16 15.14 1.85
N ILE A 237 28.27 16.13 1.86
CA ILE A 237 28.04 17.01 3.02
C ILE A 237 27.03 16.38 3.99
N SER A 238 26.09 15.58 3.50
CA SER A 238 25.07 14.94 4.31
C SER A 238 25.01 13.44 4.02
N GLU A 239 24.98 12.62 5.06
CA GLU A 239 24.71 11.19 4.91
C GLU A 239 23.24 10.99 4.52
N GLY A 240 23.00 10.48 3.32
CA GLY A 240 21.65 10.25 2.81
C GLY A 240 21.65 9.67 1.41
N VAL A 241 20.46 9.26 0.97
CA VAL A 241 20.22 8.64 -0.32
C VAL A 241 19.97 9.74 -1.35
N PRO A 242 20.80 9.85 -2.40
CA PRO A 242 20.60 10.85 -3.43
C PRO A 242 19.38 10.50 -4.28
N CYS A 243 18.44 11.44 -4.38
CA CYS A 243 17.24 11.34 -5.20
C CYS A 243 17.12 12.54 -6.14
N PHE A 244 16.69 12.29 -7.37
CA PHE A 244 16.26 13.36 -8.27
C PHE A 244 14.73 13.47 -8.23
N GLU A 245 14.21 14.71 -8.20
CA GLU A 245 12.76 14.94 -8.20
C GLU A 245 12.34 15.79 -9.40
N ILE A 246 11.43 15.22 -10.21
CA ILE A 246 10.75 15.91 -11.30
C ILE A 246 9.33 16.22 -10.84
N SER A 247 8.99 17.50 -10.77
CA SER A 247 7.61 17.91 -10.51
C SER A 247 6.76 17.74 -11.78
N ALA A 248 5.86 16.75 -11.78
CA ALA A 248 4.94 16.49 -12.89
C ALA A 248 3.89 17.61 -13.06
N ILE A 249 3.48 18.23 -11.96
CA ILE A 249 2.57 19.37 -11.89
C ILE A 249 3.31 20.51 -11.20
N ASN A 250 3.34 21.68 -11.83
CA ASN A 250 3.99 22.88 -11.30
C ASN A 250 2.97 24.04 -11.29
N ALA A 251 3.04 24.94 -10.30
CA ALA A 251 2.12 26.07 -10.20
C ALA A 251 2.20 27.03 -11.40
N ASP A 252 3.40 27.18 -11.99
CA ASP A 252 3.67 28.20 -13.02
C ASP A 252 3.69 27.63 -14.45
N LYS A 253 3.56 26.31 -14.62
CA LYS A 253 3.68 25.63 -15.92
C LYS A 253 2.57 24.59 -16.10
N PRO A 254 2.14 24.32 -17.35
CA PRO A 254 1.20 23.24 -17.60
C PRO A 254 1.76 21.90 -17.09
N PRO A 255 0.91 20.97 -16.63
CA PRO A 255 1.34 19.61 -16.27
C PRO A 255 2.10 18.95 -17.42
N LEU A 256 3.11 18.15 -17.07
CA LEU A 256 3.82 17.34 -18.05
C LEU A 256 2.90 16.26 -18.61
N THR A 257 3.08 15.94 -19.89
CA THR A 257 2.42 14.77 -20.49
C THR A 257 3.17 13.48 -20.11
N VAL A 258 2.48 12.34 -20.16
CA VAL A 258 3.10 11.02 -19.91
C VAL A 258 4.37 10.81 -20.77
N PRO A 259 4.38 11.07 -22.09
CA PRO A 259 5.61 10.95 -22.89
C PRO A 259 6.75 11.86 -22.41
N GLN A 260 6.45 13.09 -22.00
CA GLN A 260 7.48 14.03 -21.49
C GLN A 260 8.08 13.55 -20.17
N ILE A 261 7.28 12.94 -19.29
CA ILE A 261 7.80 12.37 -18.04
C ILE A 261 8.73 11.21 -18.37
N LYS A 262 8.31 10.30 -19.25
CA LYS A 262 9.11 9.13 -19.65
C LYS A 262 10.43 9.54 -20.30
N GLU A 263 10.40 10.47 -21.27
CA GLU A 263 11.61 11.00 -21.90
C GLU A 263 12.58 11.58 -20.87
N ARG A 264 12.07 12.31 -19.87
CA ARG A 264 12.89 12.88 -18.80
C ARG A 264 13.40 11.84 -17.81
N VAL A 265 12.70 10.71 -17.65
CA VAL A 265 13.11 9.61 -16.77
C VAL A 265 14.20 8.77 -17.44
N GLU A 266 14.09 8.48 -18.74
CA GLU A 266 15.05 7.63 -19.50
C GLU A 266 16.52 8.12 -19.41
N GLN A 267 16.73 9.43 -19.33
CA GLN A 267 18.08 10.00 -19.19
C GLN A 267 18.76 9.65 -17.85
N PHE A 268 18.01 9.28 -16.81
CA PHE A 268 18.56 8.77 -15.56
C PHE A 268 18.95 7.29 -15.65
N GLU A 269 18.24 6.49 -16.45
CA GLU A 269 18.62 5.10 -16.72
C GLU A 269 19.94 5.01 -17.49
N ARG A 270 20.09 5.86 -18.51
CA ARG A 270 21.31 5.91 -19.35
C ARG A 270 22.53 6.45 -18.61
N ALA A 271 22.34 7.11 -17.47
CA ALA A 271 23.42 7.68 -16.68
C ALA A 271 24.15 6.65 -15.80
N ASP A 272 23.70 5.38 -15.78
CA ASP A 272 24.37 4.20 -15.19
C ASP A 272 24.91 4.42 -13.77
N ARG A 273 24.09 5.01 -12.88
CA ARG A 273 24.53 5.46 -11.55
C ARG A 273 23.46 5.32 -10.47
N ASN A 274 23.95 5.10 -9.25
CA ASN A 274 23.22 4.77 -8.02
C ASN A 274 22.23 5.86 -7.52
N TYR A 275 21.16 6.15 -8.26
CA TYR A 275 20.14 7.14 -7.88
C TYR A 275 18.75 6.50 -7.70
N LEU A 276 17.88 7.17 -6.96
CA LEU A 276 16.45 6.84 -6.77
C LEU A 276 15.54 8.00 -7.21
#